data_AF-A0A067NF20-F1
#
_entry.id   AF-A0A067NF20-F1
#
_cell.length_a   1.000
_cell.length_b   1.000
_cell.length_c   1.000
_cell.angle_alpha   90.00
_cell.angle_beta   90.00
_cell.angle_gamma   90.00
#
_symmetry.space_group_name_H-M   'P 1'
#
loop_
_entity.id
_entity.type
_entity.pdbx_description
1 polymer ?
#
loop_
_entity_poly.entity_id
_entity_poly.type
_entity_poly.pdbx_seq_one_letter_code
_entity_poly.pdbx_strand_id
1 'polypeptide(L)'
;MVFVKVFAALALFTQVALAGTKLWDGDFSYFSSAAAFDNWSWANQVGPYQWYIHGNQPTSQYLALDPSYKNPAATTETHGLKLTIDQTSNWNGQTMMRSELIPQTTANLGQGNLFYHFSIKRAATNAPVSSLEHQICFFESHFTELKYGVGPNPTDLTWMVGGVGKWSTPWTADTWFNFAYDIDFSANTVGLWASTGSSPLTKVVQNIAASTSTNSADWHLGVLRIVTQPGTTDLFFSGVYVESGPITTSRSSNFGTTNISAPCVNTPCINHYCKRTSANPVGPMRR
;
A
#
# COMPACT_ATOMS: atom_id res chain seq x y z
N MET A 1 57.89 -2.38 -35.21
CA MET A 1 57.30 -2.78 -33.91
C MET A 1 55.93 -2.10 -33.80
N VAL A 2 54.86 -2.87 -33.97
CA VAL A 2 53.48 -2.36 -33.96
C VAL A 2 52.94 -2.49 -32.54
N PHE A 3 52.54 -1.36 -31.94
CA PHE A 3 51.84 -1.32 -30.66
C PHE A 3 50.39 -1.78 -30.85
N VAL A 4 50.03 -2.92 -30.26
CA VAL A 4 48.63 -3.34 -30.14
C VAL A 4 48.06 -2.73 -28.86
N LYS A 5 47.15 -1.77 -29.00
CA LYS A 5 46.34 -1.24 -27.90
C LYS A 5 45.17 -2.19 -27.65
N VAL A 6 45.15 -2.84 -26.49
CA VAL A 6 44.01 -3.64 -26.03
C VAL A 6 42.97 -2.70 -25.46
N PHE A 7 41.81 -2.58 -26.12
CA PHE A 7 40.63 -1.93 -25.57
C PHE A 7 39.85 -2.95 -24.73
N ALA A 8 39.75 -2.72 -23.42
CA ALA A 8 38.85 -3.46 -22.54
C ALA A 8 37.43 -2.87 -22.67
N ALA A 9 36.51 -3.64 -23.25
CA ALA A 9 35.09 -3.30 -23.29
C ALA A 9 34.44 -3.68 -21.94
N LEU A 10 34.04 -2.69 -21.15
CA LEU A 10 33.26 -2.88 -19.94
C LEU A 10 31.79 -3.11 -20.34
N ALA A 11 31.33 -4.36 -20.27
CA ALA A 11 29.92 -4.68 -20.49
C ALA A 11 29.09 -4.17 -19.29
N LEU A 12 28.31 -3.10 -19.48
CA LEU A 12 27.25 -2.73 -18.54
C LEU A 12 26.14 -3.78 -18.62
N PHE A 13 26.02 -4.63 -17.61
CA PHE A 13 24.82 -5.43 -17.41
C PHE A 13 23.68 -4.52 -16.97
N THR A 14 22.77 -4.19 -17.89
CA THR A 14 21.45 -3.67 -17.52
C THR A 14 20.70 -4.76 -16.78
N GLN A 15 20.61 -4.65 -15.46
CA GLN A 15 19.68 -5.45 -14.65
C GLN A 15 18.27 -5.13 -15.14
N VAL A 16 17.68 -6.02 -15.94
CA VAL A 16 16.26 -5.90 -16.29
C VAL A 16 15.50 -6.25 -15.02
N ALA A 17 14.90 -5.24 -14.39
CA ALA A 17 14.03 -5.46 -13.24
C ALA A 17 12.84 -6.30 -13.72
N LEU A 18 12.79 -7.57 -13.29
CA LEU A 18 11.58 -8.37 -13.41
C LEU A 18 10.58 -7.80 -12.39
N ALA A 19 9.46 -7.30 -12.90
CA ALA A 19 8.35 -6.81 -12.10
C ALA A 19 7.10 -7.62 -12.43
N GLY A 20 6.26 -7.80 -11.42
CA GLY A 20 4.98 -8.46 -11.54
C GLY A 20 3.99 -7.64 -12.36
N THR A 21 2.83 -8.24 -12.67
CA THR A 21 1.70 -7.45 -13.16
C THR A 21 0.90 -6.96 -11.96
N LYS A 22 0.79 -5.64 -11.80
CA LYS A 22 -0.06 -5.05 -10.76
C LYS A 22 -1.53 -5.41 -11.02
N LEU A 23 -2.15 -6.10 -10.08
CA LEU A 23 -3.55 -6.55 -10.14
C LEU A 23 -4.50 -5.55 -9.48
N TRP A 24 -4.01 -4.84 -8.46
CA TRP A 24 -4.73 -3.75 -7.80
C TRP A 24 -3.73 -2.70 -7.34
N ASP A 25 -4.09 -1.43 -7.51
CA ASP A 25 -3.25 -0.27 -7.19
C ASP A 25 -3.86 0.55 -6.06
N GLY A 26 -3.19 0.53 -4.91
CA GLY A 26 -3.58 1.26 -3.71
C GLY A 26 -2.91 2.62 -3.58
N ASP A 27 -2.34 3.17 -4.66
CA ASP A 27 -1.67 4.48 -4.65
C ASP A 27 -2.62 5.58 -4.15
N PHE A 28 -2.22 6.25 -3.08
CA PHE A 28 -3.01 7.32 -2.49
C PHE A 28 -3.11 8.56 -3.39
N SER A 29 -2.21 8.70 -4.38
CA SER A 29 -2.20 9.81 -5.35
C SER A 29 -3.49 9.95 -6.16
N TYR A 30 -4.36 8.94 -6.16
CA TYR A 30 -5.70 9.02 -6.73
C TYR A 30 -6.66 9.90 -5.92
N PHE A 31 -6.33 10.22 -4.68
CA PHE A 31 -7.13 11.04 -3.77
C PHE A 31 -6.53 12.44 -3.66
N SER A 32 -7.33 13.48 -3.84
CA SER A 32 -6.88 14.86 -3.63
C SER A 32 -6.90 15.29 -2.16
N SER A 33 -7.67 14.60 -1.32
CA SER A 33 -7.82 14.86 0.12
C SER A 33 -8.47 13.67 0.82
N ALA A 34 -8.47 13.67 2.15
CA ALA A 34 -9.15 12.65 2.95
C ALA A 34 -10.67 12.56 2.68
N ALA A 35 -11.32 13.66 2.31
CA ALA A 35 -12.75 13.65 1.99
C ALA A 35 -13.07 12.83 0.73
N ALA A 36 -12.08 12.57 -0.15
CA ALA A 36 -12.31 11.77 -1.34
C ALA A 36 -12.55 10.27 -1.04
N PHE A 37 -12.20 9.79 0.16
CA PHE A 37 -12.57 8.44 0.63
C PHE A 37 -14.09 8.31 0.87
N ASP A 38 -14.79 9.42 1.16
CA ASP A 38 -16.24 9.45 1.40
C ASP A 38 -17.08 9.26 0.12
N ASN A 39 -16.44 9.26 -1.06
CA ASN A 39 -17.11 9.00 -2.33
C ASN A 39 -17.51 7.52 -2.48
N TRP A 40 -16.82 6.62 -1.78
CA TRP A 40 -17.16 5.21 -1.75
C TRP A 40 -18.36 4.98 -0.82
N SER A 41 -19.28 4.12 -1.23
CA SER A 41 -20.34 3.58 -0.35
C SER A 41 -20.79 2.22 -0.86
N TRP A 42 -21.55 1.47 -0.05
CA TRP A 42 -22.17 0.21 -0.48
C TRP A 42 -23.04 0.36 -1.74
N ALA A 43 -23.66 1.53 -1.95
CA ALA A 43 -24.46 1.80 -3.14
C ALA A 43 -23.63 2.36 -4.31
N ASN A 44 -22.40 2.81 -4.06
CA ASN A 44 -21.51 3.44 -5.04
C ASN A 44 -20.05 3.05 -4.75
N GLN A 45 -19.69 1.83 -5.11
CA GLN A 45 -18.40 1.22 -4.81
C GLN A 45 -17.28 1.69 -5.77
N VAL A 46 -16.96 2.99 -5.73
CA VAL A 46 -15.97 3.65 -6.60
C VAL A 46 -14.60 3.78 -5.93
N GLY A 47 -13.57 4.01 -6.73
CA GLY A 47 -12.20 4.21 -6.24
C GLY A 47 -11.50 2.90 -5.83
N PRO A 48 -10.26 3.00 -5.34
CA PRO A 48 -9.42 1.83 -5.05
C PRO A 48 -9.63 1.23 -3.65
N TYR A 49 -10.34 1.93 -2.75
CA TYR A 49 -10.54 1.51 -1.37
C TYR A 49 -12.01 1.54 -0.95
N GLN A 50 -12.42 0.54 -0.19
CA GLN A 50 -13.61 0.56 0.63
C GLN A 50 -13.30 1.26 1.94
N TRP A 51 -14.18 2.16 2.37
CA TRP A 51 -14.02 2.93 3.59
C TRP A 51 -15.32 2.87 4.41
N TYR A 52 -15.37 1.91 5.34
CA TYR A 52 -16.53 1.74 6.24
C TYR A 52 -16.15 1.28 7.65
N ILE A 53 -14.91 0.82 7.87
CA ILE A 53 -14.42 0.36 9.18
C ILE A 53 -13.74 1.53 9.87
N HIS A 54 -14.55 2.39 10.46
CA HIS A 54 -14.12 3.58 11.17
C HIS A 54 -15.15 3.98 12.24
N GLY A 55 -14.77 4.95 13.06
CA GLY A 55 -15.66 5.54 14.05
C GLY A 55 -16.61 6.60 13.48
N ASN A 56 -17.29 7.32 14.36
CA ASN A 56 -18.39 8.23 13.97
C ASN A 56 -17.96 9.68 13.65
N GLN A 57 -16.70 10.06 13.91
CA GLN A 57 -16.14 11.36 13.51
C GLN A 57 -15.93 11.47 11.99
N PRO A 58 -15.75 12.69 11.45
CA PRO A 58 -15.43 12.89 10.04
C PRO A 58 -14.18 12.13 9.61
N THR A 59 -14.09 11.73 8.34
CA THR A 59 -12.95 10.97 7.80
C THR A 59 -11.60 11.63 8.03
N SER A 60 -11.53 12.97 8.05
CA SER A 60 -10.31 13.71 8.38
C SER A 60 -9.78 13.50 9.81
N GLN A 61 -10.59 12.92 10.71
CA GLN A 61 -10.16 12.49 12.04
C GLN A 61 -9.24 11.27 11.95
N TYR A 62 -9.50 10.38 10.99
CA TYR A 62 -8.85 9.08 10.88
C TYR A 62 -7.85 9.02 9.74
N LEU A 63 -8.06 9.78 8.66
CA LEU A 63 -7.24 9.74 7.46
C LEU A 63 -6.75 11.15 7.11
N ALA A 64 -5.46 11.25 6.79
CA ALA A 64 -4.87 12.46 6.23
C ALA A 64 -3.85 12.10 5.15
N LEU A 65 -3.75 12.93 4.13
CA LEU A 65 -2.83 12.74 2.99
C LEU A 65 -1.81 13.87 2.98
N ASP A 66 -0.53 13.53 2.84
CA ASP A 66 0.54 14.53 2.72
C ASP A 66 1.79 13.91 2.04
N PRO A 67 2.56 14.69 1.24
CA PRO A 67 3.84 14.25 0.69
C PRO A 67 4.85 13.73 1.73
N SER A 68 4.81 14.24 2.96
CA SER A 68 5.66 13.79 4.07
C SER A 68 5.24 12.45 4.69
N TYR A 69 4.05 11.95 4.34
CA TYR A 69 3.50 10.70 4.87
C TYR A 69 3.86 9.48 4.02
N LYS A 70 4.70 9.61 2.99
CA LYS A 70 5.18 8.47 2.18
C LYS A 70 6.64 8.13 2.42
N ASN A 71 7.02 6.91 2.01
CA ASN A 71 8.42 6.57 1.85
C ASN A 71 9.03 7.47 0.77
N PRO A 72 10.06 8.29 1.07
CA PRO A 72 10.68 9.16 0.07
C PRO A 72 11.23 8.40 -1.15
N ALA A 73 11.53 7.11 -1.01
CA ALA A 73 11.96 6.24 -2.09
C ALA A 73 10.84 5.87 -3.09
N ALA A 74 9.57 5.98 -2.69
CA ALA A 74 8.41 5.77 -3.56
C ALA A 74 8.17 7.05 -4.40
N THR A 75 9.00 7.23 -5.44
CA THR A 75 9.03 8.48 -6.22
C THR A 75 7.82 8.67 -7.15
N THR A 76 7.05 7.61 -7.42
CA THR A 76 5.85 7.67 -8.25
C THR A 76 4.63 8.16 -7.48
N GLU A 77 4.63 8.02 -6.15
CA GLU A 77 3.54 8.46 -5.27
C GLU A 77 3.71 9.95 -4.92
N THR A 78 2.63 10.72 -5.02
CA THR A 78 2.61 12.15 -4.69
C THR A 78 2.48 12.39 -3.18
N HIS A 79 1.79 11.51 -2.47
CA HIS A 79 1.61 11.57 -1.02
C HIS A 79 1.41 10.18 -0.43
N GLY A 80 1.57 10.08 0.88
CA GLY A 80 1.22 8.88 1.64
C GLY A 80 0.00 9.14 2.51
N LEU A 81 -0.40 8.11 3.23
CA LEU A 81 -1.52 8.15 4.17
C LEU A 81 -0.98 8.21 5.60
N LYS A 82 -1.47 9.16 6.39
CA LYS A 82 -1.51 9.02 7.84
C LYS A 82 -2.87 8.46 8.23
N LEU A 83 -2.86 7.31 8.90
CA LEU A 83 -4.03 6.65 9.45
C LEU A 83 -3.98 6.73 10.97
N THR A 84 -5.08 7.16 11.57
CA THR A 84 -5.20 7.48 12.99
C THR A 84 -6.27 6.60 13.63
N ILE A 85 -5.96 6.03 14.79
CA ILE A 85 -6.97 5.55 15.74
C ILE A 85 -6.96 6.40 17.01
N ASP A 86 -8.14 6.69 17.53
CA ASP A 86 -8.35 7.35 18.81
C ASP A 86 -9.59 6.79 19.54
N GLN A 87 -10.02 7.45 20.62
CA GLN A 87 -11.19 7.06 21.43
C GLN A 87 -12.52 7.02 20.69
N THR A 88 -12.60 7.59 19.50
CA THR A 88 -13.80 7.63 18.69
C THR A 88 -13.79 6.58 17.59
N SER A 89 -12.65 5.91 17.33
CA SER A 89 -12.45 4.90 16.30
C SER A 89 -13.12 3.55 16.61
N ASN A 90 -14.33 3.53 17.18
CA ASN A 90 -15.08 2.30 17.44
C ASN A 90 -16.09 2.07 16.31
N TRP A 91 -15.87 1.03 15.51
CA TRP A 91 -16.77 0.65 14.43
C TRP A 91 -17.90 -0.26 14.94
N ASN A 92 -19.14 0.00 14.52
CA ASN A 92 -20.29 -0.89 14.73
C ASN A 92 -20.51 -1.34 16.20
N GLY A 93 -20.29 -0.43 17.16
CA GLY A 93 -20.47 -0.72 18.60
C GLY A 93 -19.42 -1.67 19.20
N GLN A 94 -18.35 -2.00 18.47
CA GLN A 94 -17.24 -2.81 18.98
C GLN A 94 -16.45 -2.05 20.03
N THR A 95 -15.82 -2.79 20.95
CA THR A 95 -14.95 -2.24 22.00
C THR A 95 -13.50 -2.06 21.54
N MET A 96 -13.16 -2.52 20.33
CA MET A 96 -11.84 -2.35 19.72
C MET A 96 -11.78 -1.00 18.98
N MET A 97 -10.59 -0.43 18.90
CA MET A 97 -10.33 0.76 18.06
C MET A 97 -9.86 0.32 16.68
N ARG A 98 -10.48 0.83 15.63
CA ARG A 98 -10.29 0.39 14.24
C ARG A 98 -10.34 1.58 13.29
N SER A 99 -9.39 1.60 12.36
CA SER A 99 -9.45 2.42 11.16
C SER A 99 -8.76 1.62 10.07
N GLU A 100 -9.54 1.12 9.13
CA GLU A 100 -9.12 0.12 8.16
C GLU A 100 -9.71 0.42 6.79
N LEU A 101 -8.85 0.37 5.77
CA LEU A 101 -9.22 0.41 4.37
C LEU A 101 -9.13 -1.00 3.80
N ILE A 102 -10.04 -1.35 2.88
CA ILE A 102 -10.04 -2.64 2.19
C ILE A 102 -9.92 -2.38 0.69
N PRO A 103 -9.20 -3.20 -0.10
CA PRO A 103 -9.21 -3.08 -1.56
C PRO A 103 -10.63 -3.07 -2.14
N GLN A 104 -10.92 -2.07 -2.97
CA GLN A 104 -12.07 -2.05 -3.86
C GLN A 104 -11.60 -2.49 -5.26
N THR A 105 -11.96 -3.70 -5.66
CA THR A 105 -11.53 -4.27 -6.94
C THR A 105 -12.50 -5.33 -7.44
N THR A 106 -12.40 -5.66 -8.73
CA THR A 106 -13.00 -6.86 -9.33
C THR A 106 -11.95 -7.93 -9.65
N ALA A 107 -10.66 -7.64 -9.49
CA ALA A 107 -9.59 -8.60 -9.65
C ALA A 107 -9.66 -9.68 -8.57
N ASN A 108 -9.31 -10.92 -8.92
CA ASN A 108 -9.16 -11.98 -7.95
C ASN A 108 -7.82 -11.83 -7.22
N LEU A 109 -7.88 -11.42 -5.96
CA LEU A 109 -6.71 -11.26 -5.09
C LEU A 109 -6.42 -12.52 -4.25
N GLY A 110 -7.09 -13.63 -4.53
CA GLY A 110 -6.99 -14.90 -3.78
C GLY A 110 -6.61 -16.11 -4.61
N GLN A 111 -5.94 -15.92 -5.75
CA GLN A 111 -5.61 -17.01 -6.67
C GLN A 111 -4.15 -16.94 -7.15
N GLY A 112 -3.51 -18.11 -7.21
CA GLY A 112 -2.12 -18.22 -7.64
C GLY A 112 -1.13 -17.73 -6.59
N ASN A 113 0.04 -17.27 -7.04
CA ASN A 113 1.04 -16.64 -6.19
C ASN A 113 1.02 -15.12 -6.37
N LEU A 114 0.66 -14.39 -5.30
CA LEU A 114 0.50 -12.95 -5.27
C LEU A 114 1.37 -12.31 -4.18
N PHE A 115 1.77 -11.06 -4.45
CA PHE A 115 2.57 -10.25 -3.54
C PHE A 115 1.76 -9.05 -3.07
N TYR A 116 1.52 -8.97 -1.76
CA TYR A 116 0.79 -7.88 -1.13
C TYR A 116 1.77 -6.88 -0.55
N HIS A 117 2.02 -5.79 -1.28
CA HIS A 117 2.99 -4.76 -0.92
C HIS A 117 2.37 -3.67 -0.07
N PHE A 118 3.15 -3.22 0.91
CA PHE A 118 2.90 -2.00 1.66
C PHE A 118 4.20 -1.55 2.33
N SER A 119 4.31 -0.26 2.59
CA SER A 119 5.35 0.32 3.45
C SER A 119 4.67 0.96 4.64
N ILE A 120 5.28 0.83 5.82
CA ILE A 120 4.74 1.35 7.08
C ILE A 120 5.83 2.05 7.88
N LYS A 121 5.43 3.15 8.54
CA LYS A 121 6.26 3.89 9.49
C LYS A 121 5.39 4.31 10.69
N ARG A 122 6.02 4.46 11.85
CA ARG A 122 5.47 5.23 12.97
C ARG A 122 6.39 6.43 13.28
N ALA A 123 5.83 7.49 13.85
CA ALA A 123 6.62 8.57 14.43
C ALA A 123 6.86 8.33 15.94
N ALA A 124 7.62 9.23 16.57
CA ALA A 124 7.66 9.32 18.04
C ALA A 124 6.37 9.95 18.61
N THR A 125 5.81 10.93 17.91
CA THR A 125 4.49 11.52 18.22
C THR A 125 3.38 10.51 17.93
N ASN A 126 2.40 10.40 18.83
CA ASN A 126 1.26 9.48 18.69
C ASN A 126 1.69 8.04 18.35
N ALA A 127 2.80 7.58 18.94
CA ALA A 127 3.29 6.24 18.70
C ALA A 127 2.29 5.18 19.19
N PRO A 128 2.18 4.02 18.51
CA PRO A 128 1.46 2.85 19.04
C PRO A 128 1.96 2.48 20.44
N VAL A 129 1.04 2.04 21.29
CA VAL A 129 1.34 1.74 22.70
C VAL A 129 1.86 0.30 22.82
N SER A 130 3.14 0.12 23.14
CA SER A 130 3.76 -1.23 23.18
C SER A 130 3.19 -2.15 24.25
N SER A 131 2.47 -1.65 25.26
CA SER A 131 1.81 -2.50 26.25
C SER A 131 0.45 -3.04 25.78
N LEU A 132 -0.01 -2.70 24.57
CA LEU A 132 -1.29 -3.11 24.01
C LEU A 132 -1.11 -3.81 22.68
N GLU A 133 -1.90 -4.86 22.43
CA GLU A 133 -1.92 -5.54 21.15
C GLU A 133 -2.55 -4.66 20.05
N HIS A 134 -1.79 -4.52 18.97
CA HIS A 134 -2.23 -3.95 17.69
C HIS A 134 -2.12 -5.03 16.62
N GLN A 135 -3.15 -5.15 15.77
CA GLN A 135 -3.18 -5.99 14.58
C GLN A 135 -3.17 -5.07 13.36
N ILE A 136 -2.24 -5.29 12.44
CA ILE A 136 -1.86 -4.33 11.39
C ILE A 136 -1.75 -5.08 10.07
N CYS A 137 -2.29 -4.51 8.99
CA CYS A 137 -2.23 -5.08 7.64
C CYS A 137 -2.61 -6.58 7.62
N PHE A 138 -3.79 -6.91 8.15
CA PHE A 138 -4.23 -8.28 8.42
C PHE A 138 -5.30 -8.74 7.44
N PHE A 139 -5.38 -10.04 7.19
CA PHE A 139 -6.58 -10.64 6.58
C PHE A 139 -7.62 -10.94 7.66
N GLU A 140 -8.91 -10.92 7.33
CA GLU A 140 -10.01 -11.20 8.27
C GLU A 140 -9.86 -12.54 9.01
N SER A 141 -9.28 -13.57 8.37
CA SER A 141 -9.01 -14.86 9.01
C SER A 141 -7.72 -14.90 9.84
N HIS A 142 -6.95 -13.82 9.86
CA HIS A 142 -5.65 -13.68 10.52
C HIS A 142 -4.62 -14.78 10.13
N PHE A 143 -4.72 -15.32 8.90
CA PHE A 143 -3.74 -16.32 8.43
C PHE A 143 -2.34 -15.72 8.31
N THR A 144 -2.23 -14.41 8.00
CA THR A 144 -1.01 -13.60 8.05
C THR A 144 -1.35 -12.17 8.46
N GLU A 145 -0.48 -11.53 9.24
CA GLU A 145 -0.64 -10.15 9.71
C GLU A 145 0.67 -9.62 10.31
N LEU A 146 0.73 -8.31 10.55
CA LEU A 146 1.69 -7.72 11.48
C LEU A 146 1.01 -7.49 12.84
N LYS A 147 1.77 -7.64 13.93
CA LYS A 147 1.37 -7.25 15.28
C LYS A 147 2.42 -6.39 15.96
N TYR A 148 1.96 -5.58 16.91
CA TYR A 148 2.79 -4.80 17.81
C TYR A 148 2.24 -4.86 19.24
N GLY A 149 3.11 -4.71 20.23
CA GLY A 149 2.73 -4.84 21.64
C GLY A 149 2.37 -6.26 22.07
N VAL A 150 2.99 -7.24 21.41
CA VAL A 150 2.84 -8.68 21.69
C VAL A 150 4.17 -9.31 22.09
N GLY A 151 4.13 -10.41 22.84
CA GLY A 151 5.34 -11.11 23.28
C GLY A 151 6.07 -11.85 22.14
N PRO A 152 7.38 -12.15 22.30
CA PRO A 152 8.19 -11.88 23.50
C PRO A 152 8.72 -10.43 23.56
N ASN A 153 8.78 -9.71 22.44
CA ASN A 153 9.30 -8.34 22.35
C ASN A 153 8.17 -7.35 22.00
N PRO A 154 7.49 -6.75 22.99
CA PRO A 154 6.35 -5.85 22.74
C PRO A 154 6.70 -4.58 21.95
N THR A 155 7.98 -4.24 21.87
CA THR A 155 8.49 -3.09 21.09
C THR A 155 8.89 -3.45 19.66
N ASP A 156 8.80 -4.73 19.27
CA ASP A 156 9.07 -5.16 17.91
C ASP A 156 7.81 -5.14 17.06
N LEU A 157 7.96 -4.78 15.78
CA LEU A 157 6.97 -5.08 14.76
C LEU A 157 7.14 -6.56 14.38
N THR A 158 6.11 -7.36 14.63
CA THR A 158 6.17 -8.82 14.51
C THR A 158 5.27 -9.29 13.38
N TRP A 159 5.82 -10.05 12.43
CA TRP A 159 5.03 -10.74 11.43
C TRP A 159 4.57 -12.10 11.93
N MET A 160 3.27 -12.35 11.77
CA MET A 160 2.55 -13.49 12.30
C MET A 160 2.05 -14.37 11.15
N VAL A 161 2.05 -15.69 11.38
CA VAL A 161 1.34 -16.67 10.55
C VAL A 161 0.52 -17.57 11.45
N GLY A 162 -0.80 -17.62 11.23
CA GLY A 162 -1.73 -18.38 12.05
C GLY A 162 -1.64 -18.04 13.55
N GLY A 163 -1.49 -16.75 13.88
CA GLY A 163 -1.34 -16.27 15.25
C GLY A 163 0.02 -16.54 15.91
N VAL A 164 1.01 -17.07 15.19
CA VAL A 164 2.36 -17.33 15.73
C VAL A 164 3.39 -16.40 15.08
N GLY A 165 4.19 -15.70 15.88
CA GLY A 165 5.28 -14.85 15.39
C GLY A 165 6.37 -15.65 14.69
N LYS A 166 6.72 -15.25 13.47
CA LYS A 166 7.73 -15.91 12.61
C LYS A 166 8.94 -15.04 12.31
N TRP A 167 8.76 -13.73 12.41
CA TRP A 167 9.81 -12.74 12.21
C TRP A 167 9.46 -11.49 13.00
N SER A 168 10.44 -10.81 13.55
CA SER A 168 10.25 -9.53 14.21
C SER A 168 11.46 -8.63 14.00
N THR A 169 11.25 -7.32 14.18
CA THR A 169 12.32 -6.33 14.17
C THR A 169 11.96 -5.17 15.10
N PRO A 170 12.92 -4.50 15.75
CA PRO A 170 12.63 -3.28 16.50
C PRO A 170 11.90 -2.26 15.61
N TRP A 171 10.73 -1.80 16.04
CA TRP A 171 9.97 -0.84 15.25
C TRP A 171 10.48 0.58 15.50
N THR A 172 11.62 0.93 14.93
CA THR A 172 12.28 2.23 15.13
C THR A 172 11.43 3.37 14.57
N ALA A 173 11.29 4.46 15.34
CA ALA A 173 10.58 5.66 14.90
C ALA A 173 11.22 6.24 13.63
N ASP A 174 10.39 6.81 12.77
CA ASP A 174 10.77 7.52 11.54
C ASP A 174 11.51 6.66 10.50
N THR A 175 11.60 5.35 10.72
CA THR A 175 12.12 4.38 9.76
C THR A 175 10.96 3.79 8.96
N TRP A 176 11.05 3.87 7.64
CA TRP A 176 10.15 3.16 6.74
C TRP A 176 10.52 1.68 6.69
N PHE A 177 9.56 0.81 7.01
CA PHE A 177 9.65 -0.64 6.85
C PHE A 177 8.82 -1.04 5.65
N ASN A 178 9.44 -1.68 4.67
CA ASN A 178 8.81 -2.11 3.45
C ASN A 178 8.52 -3.61 3.55
N PHE A 179 7.33 -4.02 3.16
CA PHE A 179 6.90 -5.42 3.22
C PHE A 179 6.29 -5.88 1.90
N ALA A 180 6.40 -7.18 1.66
CA ALA A 180 5.47 -7.90 0.79
C ALA A 180 5.15 -9.26 1.42
N TYR A 181 3.86 -9.55 1.59
CA TYR A 181 3.44 -10.94 1.86
C TYR A 181 3.50 -11.71 0.54
N ASP A 182 4.27 -12.81 0.52
CA ASP A 182 4.41 -13.73 -0.62
C ASP A 182 3.43 -14.87 -0.41
N ILE A 183 2.23 -14.76 -1.00
CA ILE A 183 1.11 -15.66 -0.72
C ILE A 183 0.87 -16.55 -1.94
N ASP A 184 1.08 -17.85 -1.77
CA ASP A 184 0.65 -18.85 -2.73
C ASP A 184 -0.65 -19.49 -2.28
N PHE A 185 -1.76 -19.00 -2.82
CA PHE A 185 -3.11 -19.50 -2.57
C PHE A 185 -3.35 -20.90 -3.13
N SER A 186 -2.52 -21.36 -4.08
CA SER A 186 -2.64 -22.71 -4.65
C SER A 186 -1.93 -23.74 -3.77
N ALA A 187 -0.79 -23.35 -3.20
CA ALA A 187 0.01 -24.19 -2.30
C ALA A 187 -0.39 -24.07 -0.81
N ASN A 188 -1.27 -23.12 -0.47
CA ASN A 188 -1.63 -22.78 0.91
C ASN A 188 -0.40 -22.39 1.75
N THR A 189 0.38 -21.45 1.25
CA THR A 189 1.59 -20.98 1.94
C THR A 189 1.72 -19.46 1.93
N VAL A 190 2.42 -18.93 2.93
CA VAL A 190 2.80 -17.51 3.00
C VAL A 190 4.24 -17.34 3.44
N GLY A 191 4.98 -16.46 2.77
CA GLY A 191 6.32 -16.00 3.14
C GLY A 191 6.36 -14.48 3.35
N LEU A 192 7.52 -13.97 3.74
CA LEU A 192 7.71 -12.54 3.98
C LEU A 192 8.93 -12.01 3.25
N TRP A 193 8.72 -10.93 2.51
CA TRP A 193 9.77 -10.05 2.04
C TRP A 193 9.78 -8.77 2.86
N ALA A 194 10.97 -8.31 3.23
CA ALA A 194 11.13 -7.09 4.00
C ALA A 194 12.40 -6.31 3.61
N SER A 195 12.36 -4.99 3.85
CA SER A 195 13.52 -4.09 3.85
C SER A 195 13.20 -2.81 4.63
N THR A 196 14.17 -1.90 4.75
CA THR A 196 13.97 -0.57 5.34
C THR A 196 14.42 0.54 4.41
N GLY A 197 13.83 1.73 4.54
CA GLY A 197 14.19 2.91 3.76
C GLY A 197 14.05 2.66 2.26
N SER A 198 15.12 2.90 1.50
CA SER A 198 15.18 2.70 0.04
C SER A 198 15.74 1.34 -0.39
N SER A 199 16.12 0.47 0.54
CA SER A 199 16.73 -0.82 0.20
C SER A 199 15.72 -1.73 -0.52
N PRO A 200 16.18 -2.53 -1.52
CA PRO A 200 15.31 -3.50 -2.17
C PRO A 200 14.82 -4.56 -1.17
N LEU A 201 13.60 -5.05 -1.40
CA LEU A 201 13.02 -6.14 -0.62
C LEU A 201 13.89 -7.40 -0.72
N THR A 202 14.06 -8.09 0.40
CA THR A 202 14.69 -9.41 0.48
C THR A 202 13.74 -10.39 1.16
N LYS A 203 13.75 -11.66 0.74
CA LYS A 203 12.92 -12.69 1.35
C LYS A 203 13.51 -13.06 2.71
N VAL A 204 12.90 -12.53 3.78
CA VAL A 204 13.36 -12.72 5.17
C VAL A 204 12.77 -13.96 5.80
N VAL A 205 11.63 -14.46 5.30
CA VAL A 205 11.07 -15.76 5.67
C VAL A 205 10.59 -16.48 4.43
N GLN A 206 10.99 -17.75 4.30
CA GLN A 206 10.50 -18.63 3.25
C GLN A 206 9.01 -18.94 3.44
N ASN A 207 8.34 -19.34 2.36
CA ASN A 207 6.94 -19.73 2.44
C ASN A 207 6.75 -20.89 3.42
N ILE A 208 5.80 -20.72 4.34
CA ILE A 208 5.38 -21.75 5.29
C ILE A 208 3.87 -21.99 5.15
N ALA A 209 3.41 -23.17 5.55
CA ALA A 209 2.01 -23.54 5.45
C ALA A 209 1.10 -22.59 6.26
N ALA A 210 0.00 -22.18 5.65
CA ALA A 210 -1.04 -21.35 6.25
C ALA A 210 -2.39 -21.62 5.57
N SER A 211 -3.51 -21.39 6.27
CA SER A 211 -4.85 -21.51 5.69
C SER A 211 -5.19 -20.26 4.86
N THR A 212 -4.51 -20.07 3.73
CA THR A 212 -4.63 -18.88 2.89
C THR A 212 -6.00 -18.85 2.21
N SER A 213 -6.87 -17.95 2.63
CA SER A 213 -8.17 -17.72 2.03
C SER A 213 -8.51 -16.25 2.11
N THR A 214 -9.03 -15.72 1.00
CA THR A 214 -9.50 -14.34 0.89
C THR A 214 -10.68 -14.30 -0.08
N ASN A 215 -11.66 -13.45 0.21
CA ASN A 215 -12.74 -13.11 -0.74
C ASN A 215 -12.38 -11.90 -1.63
N SER A 216 -11.11 -11.47 -1.64
CA SER A 216 -10.59 -10.26 -2.31
C SER A 216 -11.09 -8.93 -1.73
N ALA A 217 -11.81 -8.96 -0.61
CA ALA A 217 -12.41 -7.83 0.08
C ALA A 217 -12.30 -7.98 1.62
N ASP A 218 -11.23 -8.62 2.10
CA ASP A 218 -11.01 -8.96 3.51
C ASP A 218 -9.54 -8.78 3.95
N TRP A 219 -8.74 -8.07 3.15
CA TRP A 219 -7.43 -7.58 3.55
C TRP A 219 -7.54 -6.15 4.07
N HIS A 220 -7.23 -5.96 5.34
CA HIS A 220 -7.39 -4.73 6.08
C HIS A 220 -6.07 -3.95 6.12
N LEU A 221 -5.95 -2.95 5.24
CA LEU A 221 -4.90 -1.95 5.31
C LEU A 221 -5.24 -0.95 6.42
N GLY A 222 -4.63 -1.12 7.58
CA GLY A 222 -4.85 -0.23 8.71
C GLY A 222 -4.43 -0.86 10.02
N VAL A 223 -5.12 -0.47 11.09
CA VAL A 223 -4.85 -0.97 12.43
C VAL A 223 -6.12 -1.21 13.23
N LEU A 224 -6.12 -2.34 13.93
CA LEU A 224 -7.02 -2.69 15.01
C LEU A 224 -6.23 -2.70 16.32
N ARG A 225 -6.75 -2.05 17.37
CA ARG A 225 -6.23 -2.18 18.75
C ARG A 225 -7.31 -2.76 19.65
N ILE A 226 -6.97 -3.85 20.34
CA ILE A 226 -7.92 -4.63 21.15
C ILE A 226 -8.51 -3.79 22.29
N VAL A 227 -7.66 -3.04 22.99
CA VAL A 227 -8.05 -2.25 24.15
C VAL A 227 -8.35 -0.80 23.75
N THR A 228 -9.57 -0.36 24.04
CA THR A 228 -9.95 1.06 23.98
C THR A 228 -9.43 1.78 25.23
N GLN A 229 -8.57 2.78 25.01
CA GLN A 229 -8.07 3.69 26.04
C GLN A 229 -7.81 5.08 25.47
N PRO A 230 -7.75 6.14 26.30
CA PRO A 230 -7.33 7.47 25.84
C PRO A 230 -6.00 7.48 25.09
N GLY A 231 -5.88 8.46 24.18
CA GLY A 231 -4.69 8.66 23.37
C GLY A 231 -4.93 8.39 21.89
N THR A 232 -3.97 8.85 21.09
CA THR A 232 -3.99 8.79 19.64
C THR A 232 -2.84 7.92 19.17
N THR A 233 -3.09 7.10 18.15
CA THR A 233 -2.06 6.33 17.46
C THR A 233 -2.09 6.66 15.98
N ASP A 234 -0.96 7.17 15.47
CA ASP A 234 -0.76 7.51 14.06
C ASP A 234 0.18 6.50 13.41
N LEU A 235 -0.26 5.91 12.29
CA LEU A 235 0.54 5.08 11.40
C LEU A 235 0.63 5.72 10.02
N PHE A 236 1.77 5.59 9.37
CA PHE A 236 2.01 6.15 8.04
C PHE A 236 2.18 5.02 7.03
N PHE A 237 1.46 5.10 5.91
CA PHE A 237 1.42 4.08 4.87
C PHE A 237 1.73 4.67 3.49
N SER A 238 2.44 3.90 2.67
CA SER A 238 2.69 4.20 1.26
C SER A 238 3.14 2.95 0.51
N GLY A 239 3.25 2.99 -0.82
CA GLY A 239 3.68 1.88 -1.65
C GLY A 239 2.76 0.66 -1.55
N VAL A 240 1.45 0.90 -1.53
CA VAL A 240 0.42 -0.14 -1.29
C VAL A 240 -0.13 -0.64 -2.62
N TYR A 241 0.04 -1.93 -2.91
CA TYR A 241 -0.51 -2.56 -4.12
C TYR A 241 -0.46 -4.10 -4.01
N VAL A 242 -1.14 -4.77 -4.93
CA VAL A 242 -1.03 -6.23 -5.12
C VAL A 242 -0.55 -6.53 -6.52
N GLU A 243 0.43 -7.40 -6.67
CA GLU A 243 0.92 -7.87 -7.97
C GLU A 243 0.99 -9.40 -8.04
N SER A 244 0.92 -9.94 -9.25
CA SER A 244 1.29 -11.32 -9.53
C SER A 244 2.81 -11.47 -9.66
N GLY A 245 3.35 -12.67 -9.43
CA GLY A 245 4.78 -12.92 -9.58
C GLY A 245 5.32 -12.72 -11.01
N PRO A 246 6.63 -12.44 -11.18
CA PRO A 246 7.66 -12.34 -10.13
C PRO A 246 7.60 -11.03 -9.33
N ILE A 247 8.10 -11.04 -8.08
CA ILE A 247 8.07 -9.87 -7.19
C ILE A 247 8.93 -8.69 -7.68
N THR A 248 8.39 -7.49 -7.55
CA THR A 248 9.05 -6.20 -7.66
C THR A 248 9.78 -5.86 -6.36
N THR A 249 11.09 -6.10 -6.34
CA THR A 249 11.90 -5.86 -5.13
C THR A 249 12.29 -4.40 -4.92
N SER A 250 12.43 -3.63 -6.00
CA SER A 250 12.80 -2.21 -5.92
C SER A 250 11.65 -1.35 -5.39
N ARG A 251 11.98 -0.18 -4.82
CA ARG A 251 10.98 0.80 -4.34
C ARG A 251 10.80 1.99 -5.30
N SER A 252 11.70 2.15 -6.26
CA SER A 252 11.69 3.23 -7.26
C SER A 252 11.09 2.80 -8.61
N SER A 253 10.54 1.59 -8.71
CA SER A 253 10.11 1.05 -10.01
C SER A 253 8.90 1.79 -10.55
N ASN A 254 9.11 2.44 -11.70
CA ASN A 254 8.05 2.67 -12.66
C ASN A 254 7.60 1.28 -13.15
N PHE A 255 6.40 0.85 -12.77
CA PHE A 255 5.77 -0.31 -13.41
C PHE A 255 5.70 -0.03 -14.91
N GLY A 256 6.15 -0.98 -15.74
CA GLY A 256 5.99 -0.86 -17.18
C GLY A 256 4.51 -0.61 -17.50
N THR A 257 4.23 0.47 -18.23
CA THR A 257 2.88 0.87 -18.61
C THR A 257 2.27 -0.17 -19.54
N THR A 258 1.68 -1.24 -19.00
CA THR A 258 0.66 -1.98 -19.73
C THR A 258 -0.62 -1.17 -19.63
N ASN A 259 -1.11 -0.69 -20.77
CA ASN A 259 -2.33 0.12 -20.89
C ASN A 259 -3.51 -0.50 -20.11
N ILE A 260 -3.72 -0.06 -18.87
CA ILE A 260 -5.01 -0.19 -18.21
C ILE A 260 -5.84 0.95 -18.77
N SER A 261 -6.85 0.62 -19.59
CA SER A 261 -7.85 1.59 -19.99
C SER A 261 -8.47 2.16 -18.71
N ALA A 262 -8.22 3.45 -18.45
CA ALA A 262 -8.94 4.17 -17.41
C ALA A 262 -10.45 3.99 -17.64
N PRO A 263 -11.25 3.67 -16.61
CA PRO A 263 -12.69 3.71 -16.76
C PRO A 263 -13.09 5.14 -17.17
N CYS A 264 -13.90 5.23 -18.21
CA CYS A 264 -14.36 6.48 -18.78
C CYS A 264 -15.09 7.31 -17.71
N VAL A 265 -14.47 8.39 -17.26
CA VAL A 265 -15.16 9.43 -16.51
C VAL A 265 -15.92 10.26 -17.52
N ASN A 266 -17.19 9.91 -17.75
CA ASN A 266 -18.12 10.75 -18.49
C ASN A 266 -18.39 12.02 -17.68
N THR A 267 -17.62 13.08 -17.92
CA THR A 267 -18.04 14.45 -17.62
C THR A 267 -17.42 15.42 -18.64
N PRO A 268 -18.18 16.39 -19.21
CA PRO A 268 -17.75 17.11 -20.41
C PRO A 268 -16.63 18.10 -20.11
N CYS A 269 -15.54 18.02 -20.86
CA CYS A 269 -14.48 19.04 -20.83
C CYS A 269 -15.03 20.40 -21.28
N ILE A 270 -15.14 21.34 -20.34
CA ILE A 270 -15.22 22.77 -20.66
C ILE A 270 -13.83 23.21 -21.13
N ASN A 271 -13.76 23.55 -22.42
CA ASN A 271 -12.58 24.13 -23.05
C ASN A 271 -12.15 25.42 -22.34
N HIS A 272 -10.93 25.45 -21.79
CA HIS A 272 -10.20 26.68 -21.53
C HIS A 272 -8.78 26.58 -22.09
N TYR A 273 -8.56 27.31 -23.19
CA TYR A 273 -7.29 27.90 -23.64
C TYR A 273 -6.07 27.00 -23.81
N CYS A 274 -5.83 26.59 -25.06
CA CYS A 274 -4.47 26.60 -25.62
C CYS A 274 -4.51 27.12 -27.06
N LYS A 275 -4.31 28.44 -27.23
CA LYS A 275 -3.94 29.03 -28.52
C LYS A 275 -2.51 28.61 -28.86
N ARG A 276 -2.32 27.89 -29.97
CA ARG A 276 -1.11 28.03 -30.79
C ARG A 276 -1.51 28.35 -32.22
N THR A 277 -0.89 29.42 -32.69
CA THR A 277 -1.01 30.05 -34.00
C THR A 277 -0.24 29.28 -35.07
N SER A 278 -0.87 29.05 -36.21
CA SER A 278 -0.17 29.05 -37.51
C SER A 278 -1.17 29.45 -38.61
N ALA A 279 -0.89 30.58 -39.24
CA ALA A 279 -1.66 31.20 -40.32
C ALA A 279 -1.54 30.40 -41.64
N ASN A 280 -2.60 30.36 -42.45
CA ASN A 280 -2.74 31.13 -43.72
C ASN A 280 -4.09 30.84 -44.46
N PRO A 281 -4.50 31.57 -45.53
CA PRO A 281 -5.76 32.31 -45.55
C PRO A 281 -6.84 31.85 -46.56
N VAL A 282 -8.08 32.30 -46.28
CA VAL A 282 -9.16 32.79 -47.18
C VAL A 282 -9.77 31.87 -48.25
N GLY A 283 -11.09 31.67 -48.14
CA GLY A 283 -12.02 31.31 -49.23
C GLY A 283 -13.49 31.39 -48.76
N PRO A 284 -14.45 31.92 -49.55
CA PRO A 284 -15.60 32.66 -49.01
C PRO A 284 -16.88 31.84 -48.73
N MET A 285 -17.70 32.42 -47.85
CA MET A 285 -19.09 32.06 -47.51
C MET A 285 -20.02 32.04 -48.73
N ARG A 286 -20.96 31.09 -48.75
CA ARG A 286 -22.31 31.28 -49.27
C ARG A 286 -23.35 30.64 -48.35
N ARG A 287 -24.22 31.53 -47.85
CA ARG A 287 -25.61 31.40 -47.34
C ARG A 287 -26.01 30.16 -46.56
#